data_AF-A0A3L7A544-F1
#
_entry.id   AF-A0A3L7A544-F1
#
_cell.length_a   1.000
_cell.length_b   1.000
_cell.length_c   1.000
_cell.angle_alpha   90.00
_cell.angle_beta   90.00
_cell.angle_gamma   90.00
#
_symmetry.space_group_name_H-M   'P 1'
#
loop_
_entity.id
_entity.type
_entity.pdbx_description
1 polymer ?
#
loop_
_entity_poly.entity_id
_entity_poly.type
_entity_poly.pdbx_seq_one_letter_code
_entity_poly.pdbx_strand_id
1 'polypeptide(L)'
;MAERDGRADRFGASDEWDAADMGCGELVIFLRQRLKAMPGAVLRLTARDSGAPEDLPAWCRMTRNPLIHHDPDTHQFWIRSRTDWS
;
A
#
# COMPACT_ATOMS: atom_id res chain seq x y z
N MET A 1 -5.58 17.96 15.03
CA MET A 1 -4.12 17.76 15.12
C MET A 1 -3.80 16.59 14.19
N ALA A 2 -3.41 16.88 12.95
CA ALA A 2 -3.02 15.85 12.00
C ALA A 2 -1.50 15.79 12.09
N GLU A 3 -1.00 14.78 12.81
CA GLU A 3 0.42 14.46 12.90
C GLU A 3 0.88 14.14 11.48
N ARG A 4 1.45 15.15 10.81
CA ARG A 4 2.06 14.99 9.49
C ARG A 4 3.32 14.18 9.71
N ASP A 5 3.18 12.87 9.64
CA ASP A 5 4.27 11.91 9.58
C ASP A 5 5.17 12.29 8.39
N GLY A 6 6.17 13.15 8.67
CA GLY A 6 7.18 13.57 7.69
C GLY A 6 8.08 12.42 7.21
N ARG A 7 7.83 11.20 7.70
CA ARG A 7 8.52 9.97 7.27
C ARG A 7 7.88 9.39 6.00
N ALA A 8 6.59 9.57 5.79
CA ALA A 8 5.87 9.14 4.58
C ALA A 8 6.39 9.75 3.27
N ASP A 9 6.85 11.01 3.30
CA ASP A 9 7.41 11.72 2.14
C ASP A 9 8.75 11.14 1.68
N ARG A 10 9.50 10.47 2.57
CA ARG A 10 10.81 9.89 2.24
C ARG A 10 10.75 8.82 1.16
N PHE A 11 9.59 8.16 1.00
CA PHE A 11 9.37 7.14 -0.01
C PHE A 11 8.63 7.65 -1.25
N GLY A 12 8.33 8.95 -1.33
CA GLY A 12 7.66 9.57 -2.48
C GLY A 12 6.23 9.08 -2.69
N ALA A 13 5.48 8.81 -1.61
CA ALA A 13 4.07 8.45 -1.70
C ALA A 13 3.29 9.58 -2.38
N SER A 14 2.70 9.28 -3.54
CA SER A 14 1.88 10.22 -4.30
C SER A 14 0.43 10.26 -3.80
N ASP A 15 -0.03 9.15 -3.21
CA ASP A 15 -1.35 9.00 -2.63
C ASP A 15 -1.26 8.21 -1.31
N GLU A 16 -2.28 8.34 -0.47
CA GLU A 16 -2.32 7.75 0.84
C GLU A 16 -3.71 7.22 1.17
N TRP A 17 -3.76 6.00 1.71
CA TRP A 17 -4.99 5.32 2.04
C TRP A 17 -4.88 4.56 3.36
N ASP A 18 -5.74 4.91 4.32
CA ASP A 18 -5.98 4.11 5.54
C ASP A 18 -7.08 3.08 5.25
N ALA A 19 -6.69 1.81 5.21
CA ALA A 19 -7.61 0.68 5.09
C ALA A 19 -8.10 0.17 6.46
N ALA A 20 -7.67 0.80 7.56
CA ALA A 20 -8.06 0.43 8.91
C ALA A 20 -7.95 -1.07 9.21
N ASP A 21 -9.03 -1.66 9.72
CA ASP A 21 -9.19 -3.07 10.05
C ASP A 21 -9.85 -3.86 8.89
N MET A 22 -9.75 -3.36 7.66
CA MET A 22 -10.33 -4.02 6.49
C MET A 22 -9.67 -5.37 6.28
N GLY A 23 -10.48 -6.43 6.22
CA GLY A 23 -9.98 -7.79 6.04
C GLY A 23 -9.19 -7.97 4.74
N CYS A 24 -8.27 -8.94 4.74
CA CYS A 24 -7.32 -9.19 3.66
C CYS A 24 -7.95 -9.21 2.26
N GLY A 25 -9.12 -9.84 2.10
CA GLY A 25 -9.77 -10.02 0.79
C GLY A 25 -10.27 -8.72 0.15
N GLU A 26 -10.93 -7.85 0.91
CA GLU A 26 -11.42 -6.57 0.39
C GLU A 26 -10.27 -5.58 0.20
N LEU A 27 -9.30 -5.63 1.11
CA LEU A 27 -8.11 -4.78 1.08
C LEU A 27 -7.37 -4.91 -0.25
N VAL A 28 -7.07 -6.14 -0.71
CA VAL A 28 -6.36 -6.35 -1.97
C VAL A 28 -7.17 -5.93 -3.20
N ILE A 29 -8.51 -6.03 -3.15
CA ILE A 29 -9.40 -5.61 -4.23
C ILE A 29 -9.36 -4.09 -4.38
N PHE A 30 -9.53 -3.36 -3.27
CA PHE A 30 -9.51 -1.90 -3.27
C PHE A 30 -8.10 -1.35 -3.55
N LEU A 31 -7.06 -2.01 -3.04
CA LEU A 31 -5.67 -1.70 -3.35
C LEU A 31 -5.41 -1.78 -4.86
N ARG A 32 -5.86 -2.87 -5.51
CA ARG A 32 -5.74 -3.02 -6.96
C ARG A 32 -6.43 -1.89 -7.73
N GLN A 33 -7.65 -1.53 -7.33
CA GLN A 33 -8.41 -0.47 -8.00
C GLN A 33 -7.68 0.87 -7.92
N ARG A 34 -7.15 1.22 -6.75
CA ARG A 34 -6.37 2.44 -6.53
C ARG A 34 -5.09 2.45 -7.36
N LEU A 35 -4.28 1.39 -7.28
CA LEU A 35 -3.03 1.31 -8.03
C LEU A 35 -3.27 1.40 -9.55
N LYS A 36 -4.35 0.79 -10.06
CA LYS A 36 -4.75 0.91 -11.47
C LYS A 36 -5.07 2.34 -11.89
N ALA A 37 -5.61 3.17 -10.99
CA ALA A 37 -5.88 4.58 -11.25
C ALA A 37 -4.61 5.45 -11.25
N MET A 38 -3.49 4.95 -10.72
CA MET A 38 -2.23 5.69 -10.57
C MET A 38 -1.00 4.90 -11.08
N PRO A 39 -0.95 4.53 -12.37
CA PRO A 39 0.17 3.76 -12.92
C PRO A 39 1.52 4.44 -12.69
N GLY A 40 2.48 3.72 -12.10
CA GLY A 40 3.84 4.22 -11.82
C GLY A 40 4.02 5.03 -10.54
N ALA A 41 2.93 5.40 -9.86
CA ALA A 41 2.98 6.17 -8.62
C ALA A 41 3.09 5.26 -7.39
N VAL A 42 3.48 5.83 -6.24
CA VAL A 42 3.61 5.10 -4.96
C VAL A 42 2.41 5.42 -4.07
N LEU A 43 1.74 4.39 -3.57
CA LEU A 43 0.64 4.49 -2.62
C LEU A 43 1.15 4.15 -1.21
N ARG A 44 0.84 5.01 -0.23
CA ARG A 44 0.98 4.70 1.20
C ARG A 44 -0.30 4.06 1.72
N LEU A 45 -0.25 2.78 2.02
CA LEU A 45 -1.35 2.00 2.58
C LEU A 45 -1.13 1.80 4.08
N THR A 46 -2.12 2.12 4.91
CA THR A 46 -2.12 1.75 6.35
C THR A 46 -3.12 0.62 6.56
N ALA A 47 -2.64 -0.54 7.02
CA ALA A 47 -3.44 -1.76 7.16
C ALA A 47 -3.17 -2.40 8.53
N ARG A 48 -4.12 -2.27 9.47
CA ARG A 48 -3.99 -2.75 10.86
C ARG A 48 -4.29 -4.24 11.04
N ASP A 49 -4.68 -4.91 9.96
CA ASP A 49 -4.93 -6.35 9.94
C ASP A 49 -3.64 -7.15 10.20
N SER A 50 -3.75 -8.22 11.01
CA SER A 50 -2.60 -9.04 11.40
C SER A 50 -2.02 -9.91 10.27
N GLY A 51 -2.82 -10.20 9.23
CA GLY A 51 -2.42 -10.93 8.02
C GLY A 51 -1.89 -10.03 6.90
N ALA A 52 -2.09 -8.72 6.96
CA ALA A 52 -1.51 -7.77 5.99
C ALA A 52 0.01 -7.91 5.77
N PRO A 53 0.89 -8.05 6.80
CA PRO A 53 2.33 -8.15 6.59
C PRO A 53 2.77 -9.42 5.85
N GLU A 54 1.95 -10.47 5.81
CA GLU A 54 2.21 -11.73 5.11
C GLU A 54 1.52 -11.78 3.73
N ASP A 55 0.29 -11.28 3.63
CA ASP A 55 -0.48 -11.25 2.39
C ASP A 55 0.02 -10.18 1.41
N LEU A 56 0.28 -8.95 1.87
CA LEU A 56 0.68 -7.84 0.98
C LEU A 56 1.97 -8.13 0.19
N PRO A 57 3.05 -8.65 0.79
CA PRO A 57 4.25 -9.00 0.03
C PRO A 57 4.01 -10.14 -0.96
N ALA A 58 3.12 -11.09 -0.66
CA ALA A 58 2.76 -12.17 -1.58
C ALA A 58 1.94 -11.60 -2.75
N TRP A 59 0.92 -10.80 -2.47
CA TRP A 59 0.08 -10.12 -3.45
C TRP A 59 0.90 -9.20 -4.37
N CYS A 60 1.84 -8.43 -3.82
CA CYS A 60 2.76 -7.57 -4.55
C CYS A 60 3.60 -8.36 -5.58
N ARG A 61 4.13 -9.53 -5.18
CA ARG A 61 4.86 -10.45 -6.07
C ARG A 61 3.96 -11.01 -7.18
N MET A 62 2.75 -11.44 -6.84
CA MET A 62 1.80 -12.01 -7.81
C MET A 62 1.32 -10.97 -8.84
N THR A 63 1.11 -9.73 -8.41
CA THR A 63 0.54 -8.68 -9.26
C THR A 63 1.59 -7.83 -9.97
N ARG A 64 2.88 -8.06 -9.68
CA ARG A 64 4.03 -7.26 -10.16
C ARG A 64 3.99 -5.80 -9.70
N ASN A 65 3.40 -5.53 -8.54
CA ASN A 65 3.43 -4.22 -7.89
C ASN A 65 4.52 -4.24 -6.80
N PRO A 66 5.68 -3.60 -6.98
CA PRO A 66 6.76 -3.70 -6.02
C PRO A 66 6.42 -2.96 -4.71
N LEU A 67 6.55 -3.69 -3.59
CA LEU A 67 6.53 -3.13 -2.24
C LEU A 67 7.87 -2.42 -2.00
N ILE A 68 7.84 -1.10 -1.84
CA ILE A 68 8.99 -0.23 -1.60
C ILE A 68 9.45 -0.32 -0.15
N HIS A 69 8.49 -0.27 0.78
CA HIS A 69 8.78 -0.31 2.20
C HIS A 69 7.58 -0.84 2.98
N HIS A 70 7.85 -1.42 4.15
CA HIS A 70 6.85 -1.84 5.12
C HIS A 70 7.39 -1.50 6.51
N ASP A 71 6.58 -0.79 7.28
CA ASP A 71 6.84 -0.42 8.67
C ASP A 71 5.83 -1.15 9.57
N PRO A 72 6.26 -2.20 10.31
CA PRO A 72 5.36 -3.01 11.12
C PRO A 72 4.88 -2.31 12.38
N ASP A 73 5.63 -1.36 12.94
CA ASP A 73 5.22 -0.60 14.11
C ASP A 73 3.99 0.28 13.81
N THR A 74 4.01 0.94 12.66
CA THR A 74 2.91 1.83 12.23
C THR A 74 1.90 1.17 11.30
N HIS A 75 2.12 -0.10 10.94
CA HIS A 75 1.26 -0.87 10.04
C HIS A 75 1.12 -0.22 8.65
N GLN A 76 2.20 0.40 8.18
CA GLN A 76 2.25 1.17 6.94
C GLN A 76 3.04 0.46 5.85
N PHE A 77 2.55 0.56 4.63
CA PHE A 77 3.10 -0.10 3.45
C PHE A 77 3.21 0.91 2.31
N TRP A 78 4.35 0.95 1.64
CA TRP A 78 4.56 1.77 0.45
C TRP A 78 4.61 0.87 -0.76
N ILE A 79 3.58 0.92 -1.60
CA ILE A 79 3.44 0.03 -2.75
C ILE A 79 3.49 0.88 -4.01
N ARG A 80 4.42 0.57 -4.91
CA ARG A 80 4.48 1.22 -6.21
C ARG A 80 3.57 0.50 -7.18
N SER A 81 2.67 1.26 -7.80
CA SER A 81 1.85 0.78 -8.88
C SER A 81 2.72 0.44 -10.08
N ARG A 82 2.49 -0.73 -10.68
CA ARG A 82 3.06 -1.05 -11.99
C ARG A 82 2.58 -0.05 -13.04
N THR A 83 3.41 0.20 -14.04
CA THR A 83 3.03 1.03 -15.20
C THR A 83 2.23 0.24 -16.24
N ASP A 84 2.38 -1.09 -16.23
CA ASP A 84 1.73 -2.02 -17.14
C ASP A 84 0.40 -2.54 -16.56
N TRP A 85 -0.65 -1.74 -16.70
CA TRP A 85 -2.04 -2.20 -16.50
C TRP A 85 -2.69 -2.47 -17.86
N SER A 86 -2.08 -3.35 -18.65
CA SER A 86 -2.70 -3.86 -19.88
C SER A 86 -3.93 -4.73 -19.60
#